data_AF-A0A060Y2V6-F1
#
_entry.id   AF-A0A060Y2V6-F1
#
_cell.length_a   1.000
_cell.length_b   1.000
_cell.length_c   1.000
_cell.angle_alpha   90.00
_cell.angle_beta   90.00
_cell.angle_gamma   90.00
#
_symmetry.space_group_name_H-M   'P 1'
#
loop_
_entity.id
_entity.type
_entity.pdbx_description
1 polymer ?
#
loop_
_entity_poly.entity_id
_entity_poly.type
_entity_poly.pdbx_seq_one_letter_code
_entity_poly.pdbx_strand_id
1 'polypeptide(L)'
;NPPPQRSGPLTACPLLSFSASRFNLETEWKNNYPRLRELDRNELFEKAKNEILDEVISLSQVTPKHWEAILEKKLWERVSIHVIENIYLPAAQTMNSGTFNTTVDIKLKQWTDKQLPHKALEVAWETLQEEFARFMAEYKGKDQDDIFDKLKEAVKDESIKRHKWNETAMDSLRVIQHNTLEDRSITDKPQWDAAIQFMEETLQARLKDSGLYTPTMTSPLFCHMLYLLHLLSGLWSDMSDIQIFLPLLSLLCLSYYHYLCSSYLSTTALHVFCLYISSLTWIKDTWHQLYRRHFLQKALHHCNLCRRGFYYYQRQFVDSELECNDVVLFWRIQRMLLITANTLRQQLINTEVRRLEKNVKEVLEDFGEDNERKVHLITGRRVQLAEDLKKVREIQEKLEAFIEALHEEK
;
A
#
# COMPACT_ATOMS: atom_id res chain seq x y z
N ASN A 1 -60.85 -29.23 -68.78
CA ASN A 1 -60.05 -29.83 -67.69
C ASN A 1 -58.57 -29.83 -68.03
N PRO A 2 -57.79 -28.81 -67.64
CA PRO A 2 -56.41 -29.04 -67.26
C PRO A 2 -56.35 -29.58 -65.82
N PRO A 3 -55.32 -30.35 -65.42
CA PRO A 3 -55.22 -30.88 -64.07
C PRO A 3 -54.81 -29.78 -63.08
N PRO A 4 -55.15 -29.89 -61.79
CA PRO A 4 -54.68 -28.96 -60.79
C PRO A 4 -53.16 -29.10 -60.64
N GLN A 5 -52.44 -28.00 -60.82
CA GLN A 5 -51.05 -27.88 -60.42
C GLN A 5 -50.96 -28.20 -58.92
N ARG A 6 -50.26 -29.29 -58.58
CA ARG A 6 -49.85 -29.57 -57.21
C ARG A 6 -48.95 -28.42 -56.75
N SER A 7 -49.47 -27.61 -55.83
CA SER A 7 -48.65 -26.75 -54.98
C SER A 7 -47.67 -27.64 -54.21
N GLY A 8 -46.40 -27.62 -54.62
CA GLY A 8 -45.31 -28.24 -53.87
C GLY A 8 -45.10 -27.54 -52.51
N PRO A 9 -44.49 -28.23 -51.54
CA PRO A 9 -44.38 -27.75 -50.17
C PRO A 9 -43.32 -26.64 -50.06
N LEU A 10 -43.73 -25.40 -50.31
CA LEU A 10 -42.90 -24.21 -50.05
C LEU A 10 -42.65 -23.97 -48.55
N THR A 11 -43.34 -24.68 -47.67
CA THR A 11 -43.21 -24.59 -46.21
C THR A 11 -42.03 -25.38 -45.64
N ALA A 12 -41.39 -26.29 -46.40
CA ALA A 12 -40.33 -27.17 -45.88
C ALA A 12 -38.91 -26.56 -45.91
N CYS A 13 -38.63 -25.65 -46.86
CA CYS A 13 -37.28 -25.12 -47.09
C CYS A 13 -36.65 -24.36 -45.91
N PRO A 14 -37.38 -23.46 -45.21
CA PRO A 14 -36.80 -22.69 -44.11
C PRO A 14 -36.46 -23.58 -42.90
N LEU A 15 -37.36 -24.50 -42.52
CA LEU A 15 -37.15 -25.42 -41.41
C LEU A 15 -35.95 -26.34 -41.64
N LEU A 16 -35.79 -26.89 -42.85
CA LEU A 16 -34.64 -27.72 -43.22
C LEU A 16 -33.32 -26.95 -43.10
N SER A 17 -33.31 -25.67 -43.50
CA SER A 17 -32.13 -24.80 -43.40
C SER A 17 -31.71 -24.53 -41.95
N PHE A 18 -32.67 -24.18 -41.08
CA PHE A 18 -32.38 -23.96 -39.66
C PHE A 18 -32.01 -25.27 -38.95
N SER A 19 -32.63 -26.40 -39.31
CA SER A 19 -32.29 -27.74 -38.78
C SER A 19 -30.84 -28.14 -39.09
N ALA A 20 -30.40 -27.96 -40.34
CA ALA A 20 -29.02 -28.19 -40.73
C ALA A 20 -28.05 -27.25 -40.01
N SER A 21 -28.42 -25.96 -39.87
CA SER A 21 -27.60 -24.97 -39.16
C SER A 21 -27.44 -25.32 -37.68
N ARG A 22 -28.52 -25.74 -36.99
CA ARG A 22 -28.46 -26.21 -35.59
C ARG A 22 -27.53 -27.40 -35.45
N PHE A 23 -27.69 -28.42 -36.30
CA PHE A 23 -26.88 -29.62 -36.25
C PHE A 23 -25.37 -29.31 -36.37
N ASN A 24 -25.01 -28.39 -37.27
CA ASN A 24 -23.63 -27.96 -37.44
C ASN A 24 -23.08 -27.28 -36.18
N LEU A 25 -23.82 -26.34 -35.59
CA LEU A 25 -23.42 -25.64 -34.38
C LEU A 25 -23.33 -26.59 -33.16
N GLU A 26 -24.26 -27.53 -33.02
CA GLU A 26 -24.25 -28.54 -31.94
C GLU A 26 -23.06 -29.49 -32.08
N THR A 27 -22.69 -29.81 -33.33
CA THR A 27 -21.50 -30.62 -33.62
C THR A 27 -20.23 -29.84 -33.28
N GLU A 28 -20.15 -28.55 -33.65
CA GLU A 28 -19.03 -27.68 -33.27
C GLU A 28 -18.89 -27.58 -31.74
N TRP A 29 -20.01 -27.44 -31.02
CA TRP A 29 -20.00 -27.39 -29.56
C TRP A 29 -19.49 -28.69 -28.94
N LYS A 30 -20.04 -29.84 -29.36
CA LYS A 30 -19.63 -31.15 -28.84
C LYS A 30 -18.15 -31.45 -29.11
N ASN A 31 -17.61 -30.99 -30.22
CA ASN A 31 -16.20 -31.18 -30.56
C ASN A 31 -15.26 -30.30 -29.73
N ASN A 32 -15.61 -29.03 -29.54
CA ASN A 32 -14.73 -28.05 -28.88
C ASN A 32 -14.93 -28.00 -27.35
N TYR A 33 -16.13 -28.31 -26.86
CA TYR A 33 -16.55 -28.16 -25.45
C TYR A 33 -17.32 -29.40 -24.93
N PRO A 34 -16.80 -30.63 -25.07
CA PRO A 34 -17.55 -31.87 -24.83
C PRO A 34 -18.08 -32.07 -23.41
N ARG A 35 -17.52 -31.38 -22.42
CA ARG A 35 -17.89 -31.51 -20.99
C ARG A 35 -18.55 -30.24 -20.42
N LEU A 36 -18.76 -29.22 -21.24
CA LEU A 36 -19.35 -27.96 -20.80
C LEU A 36 -20.80 -27.87 -21.26
N ARG A 37 -21.66 -27.44 -20.34
CA ARG A 37 -23.03 -27.06 -20.64
C ARG A 37 -23.04 -25.76 -21.46
N GLU A 38 -23.89 -25.71 -22.47
CA GLU A 38 -24.22 -24.48 -23.21
C GLU A 38 -24.89 -23.49 -22.25
N LEU A 39 -24.26 -22.34 -22.06
CA LEU A 39 -24.78 -21.25 -21.26
C LEU A 39 -24.83 -19.99 -22.12
N ASP A 40 -25.98 -19.33 -22.15
CA ASP A 40 -26.11 -18.05 -22.84
C ASP A 40 -25.40 -16.93 -22.07
N ARG A 41 -25.31 -15.73 -22.66
CA ARG A 41 -24.59 -14.63 -22.03
C ARG A 41 -25.23 -14.18 -20.71
N ASN A 42 -26.55 -14.30 -20.56
CA ASN A 42 -27.22 -13.92 -19.32
C ASN A 42 -26.97 -14.97 -18.22
N GLU A 43 -27.00 -16.25 -18.55
CA GLU A 43 -26.66 -17.35 -17.64
C GLU A 43 -25.19 -17.29 -17.22
N LEU A 44 -24.28 -16.98 -18.15
CA LEU A 44 -22.87 -16.74 -17.86
C LEU A 44 -22.68 -15.53 -16.95
N PHE A 45 -23.44 -14.45 -17.17
CA PHE A 45 -23.41 -13.27 -16.30
C PHE A 45 -23.89 -13.61 -14.89
N GLU A 46 -25.02 -14.29 -14.73
CA GLU A 46 -25.53 -14.70 -13.41
C GLU A 46 -24.57 -15.65 -12.70
N LYS A 47 -23.91 -16.56 -13.42
CA LYS A 47 -22.85 -17.40 -12.87
C LYS A 47 -21.68 -16.54 -12.35
N ALA A 48 -21.17 -15.62 -13.17
CA ALA A 48 -20.06 -14.75 -12.79
C ALA A 48 -20.42 -13.81 -11.62
N LYS A 49 -21.65 -13.30 -11.60
CA LYS A 49 -22.21 -12.50 -10.50
C LYS A 49 -22.15 -13.27 -9.19
N ASN A 50 -22.59 -14.53 -9.17
CA ASN A 50 -22.52 -15.36 -7.97
C ASN A 50 -21.07 -15.59 -7.53
N GLU A 51 -20.16 -15.90 -8.47
CA GLU A 51 -18.73 -16.05 -8.14
C GLU A 51 -18.14 -14.77 -7.53
N ILE A 52 -18.42 -13.60 -8.10
CA ILE A 52 -17.94 -12.31 -7.57
C ILE A 52 -18.51 -12.04 -6.18
N LEU A 53 -19.80 -12.31 -5.97
CA LEU A 53 -20.42 -12.14 -4.65
C LEU A 53 -19.81 -13.08 -3.60
N ASP A 54 -19.46 -14.31 -3.97
CA ASP A 54 -18.75 -15.25 -3.09
C ASP A 54 -17.35 -14.74 -2.71
N GLU A 55 -16.61 -14.11 -3.64
CA GLU A 55 -15.32 -13.49 -3.31
C GLU A 55 -15.48 -12.31 -2.35
N VAL A 56 -16.53 -11.50 -2.52
CA VAL A 56 -16.83 -10.39 -1.59
C VAL A 56 -17.21 -10.90 -0.20
N ILE A 57 -17.95 -12.00 -0.12
CA ILE A 57 -18.23 -12.66 1.16
C ILE A 57 -16.92 -13.14 1.78
N SER A 58 -16.00 -13.70 1.00
CA SER A 58 -14.68 -14.13 1.48
C SER A 58 -13.87 -12.96 2.06
N LEU A 59 -13.90 -11.79 1.41
CA LEU A 59 -13.30 -10.54 1.94
C LEU A 59 -13.90 -10.15 3.30
N SER A 60 -15.21 -10.32 3.50
CA SER A 60 -15.88 -10.04 4.78
C SER A 60 -15.47 -10.98 5.92
N GLN A 61 -14.95 -12.16 5.59
CA GLN A 61 -14.50 -13.17 6.55
C GLN A 61 -13.02 -13.00 6.95
N VAL A 62 -12.29 -12.06 6.35
CA VAL A 62 -10.90 -11.78 6.71
C VAL A 62 -10.81 -11.42 8.19
N THR A 63 -9.90 -12.11 8.89
CA THR A 63 -9.85 -12.01 10.35
C THR A 63 -9.46 -10.60 10.84
N PRO A 64 -10.00 -10.15 11.99
CA PRO A 64 -9.62 -8.86 12.57
C PRO A 64 -8.11 -8.71 12.80
N LYS A 65 -7.45 -9.79 13.24
CA LYS A 65 -6.00 -9.81 13.48
C LYS A 65 -5.19 -9.56 12.21
N HIS A 66 -5.64 -10.11 11.08
CA HIS A 66 -4.98 -9.92 9.80
C HIS A 66 -5.04 -8.45 9.35
N TRP A 67 -6.23 -7.85 9.42
CA TRP A 67 -6.42 -6.43 9.12
C TRP A 67 -5.54 -5.54 9.99
N GLU A 68 -5.53 -5.76 11.31
CA GLU A 68 -4.71 -4.98 12.24
C GLU A 68 -3.22 -5.04 11.89
N ALA A 69 -2.69 -6.24 11.67
CA ALA A 69 -1.29 -6.45 11.37
C ALA A 69 -0.85 -5.81 10.04
N ILE A 70 -1.67 -5.93 8.99
CA ILE A 70 -1.35 -5.31 7.70
C ILE A 70 -1.43 -3.78 7.79
N LEU A 71 -2.46 -3.24 8.46
CA LEU A 71 -2.62 -1.80 8.62
C LEU A 71 -1.48 -1.20 9.43
N GLU A 72 -1.09 -1.83 10.54
CA GLU A 72 0.04 -1.39 11.37
C GLU A 72 1.33 -1.36 10.54
N LYS A 73 1.63 -2.45 9.83
CA LYS A 73 2.82 -2.58 9.00
C LYS A 73 2.87 -1.50 7.91
N LYS A 74 1.81 -1.39 7.09
CA LYS A 74 1.76 -0.43 5.98
C LYS A 74 1.75 1.01 6.46
N LEU A 75 1.06 1.29 7.57
CA LEU A 75 1.06 2.62 8.18
C LEU A 75 2.48 3.01 8.58
N TRP A 76 3.21 2.10 9.24
CA TRP A 76 4.59 2.34 9.62
C TRP A 76 5.52 2.56 8.41
N GLU A 77 5.40 1.74 7.38
CA GLU A 77 6.16 1.91 6.12
C GLU A 77 5.93 3.31 5.52
N ARG A 78 4.67 3.79 5.53
CA ARG A 78 4.28 5.11 5.00
C ARG A 78 4.81 6.29 5.84
N VAL A 79 4.89 6.15 7.16
CA VAL A 79 5.18 7.30 8.06
C VAL A 79 6.59 7.31 8.65
N SER A 80 7.30 6.19 8.64
CA SER A 80 8.60 6.02 9.31
C SER A 80 9.67 7.01 8.85
N ILE A 81 9.70 7.38 7.55
CA ILE A 81 10.62 8.42 7.04
C ILE A 81 10.32 9.77 7.70
N HIS A 82 9.04 10.14 7.82
CA HIS A 82 8.66 11.40 8.43
C HIS A 82 9.04 11.43 9.92
N VAL A 83 8.78 10.33 10.63
CA VAL A 83 9.15 10.18 12.05
C VAL A 83 10.65 10.39 12.26
N ILE A 84 11.51 9.74 11.48
CA ILE A 84 12.95 9.85 11.67
C ILE A 84 13.48 11.21 11.21
N GLU A 85 13.16 11.64 9.99
CA GLU A 85 13.79 12.82 9.40
C GLU A 85 13.19 14.15 9.89
N ASN A 86 11.90 14.19 10.20
CA ASN A 86 11.20 15.44 10.49
C ASN A 86 10.83 15.63 11.98
N ILE A 87 10.86 14.56 12.77
CA ILE A 87 10.54 14.60 14.21
C ILE A 87 11.78 14.25 15.03
N TYR A 88 12.30 13.03 14.90
CA TYR A 88 13.36 12.55 15.78
C TYR A 88 14.70 13.25 15.54
N LEU A 89 15.17 13.30 14.29
CA LEU A 89 16.48 13.86 13.96
C LEU A 89 16.59 15.35 14.33
N PRO A 90 15.60 16.23 14.04
CA PRO A 90 15.66 17.63 14.46
C PRO A 90 15.54 17.81 15.98
N ALA A 91 14.76 16.97 16.66
CA ALA A 91 14.64 17.04 18.11
C ALA A 91 15.94 16.61 18.79
N ALA A 92 16.61 15.58 18.30
CA ALA A 92 17.85 15.06 18.89
C ALA A 92 19.06 15.99 18.73
N GLN A 93 18.92 17.11 18.01
CA GLN A 93 19.93 18.17 17.87
C GLN A 93 19.81 19.27 18.92
N THR A 94 18.78 19.22 19.78
CA THR A 94 18.60 20.22 20.81
C THR A 94 19.59 20.02 21.96
N MET A 95 19.85 21.11 22.70
CA MET A 95 20.93 21.14 23.70
C MET A 95 20.58 20.46 25.02
N ASN A 96 19.29 20.24 25.30
CA ASN A 96 18.83 19.63 26.54
C ASN A 96 17.50 18.88 26.36
N SER A 97 17.20 17.98 27.30
CA SER A 97 15.98 17.18 27.36
C SER A 97 14.67 18.00 27.34
N GLY A 98 14.66 19.18 27.98
CA GLY A 98 13.50 20.07 27.96
C GLY A 98 13.16 20.56 26.55
N THR A 99 14.15 21.11 25.83
CA THR A 99 13.97 21.57 24.45
C THR A 99 13.74 20.44 23.46
N PHE A 100 14.28 19.24 23.73
CA PHE A 100 13.98 18.03 22.96
C PHE A 100 12.48 17.75 22.99
N ASN A 101 11.91 17.64 24.20
CA ASN A 101 10.50 17.32 24.39
C ASN A 101 9.59 18.38 23.76
N THR A 102 9.86 19.67 23.99
CA THR A 102 9.10 20.76 23.36
C THR A 102 9.15 20.68 21.83
N THR A 103 10.32 20.39 21.25
CA THR A 103 10.47 20.25 19.79
C THR A 103 9.65 19.09 19.27
N VAL A 104 9.73 17.93 19.94
CA VAL A 104 8.93 16.73 19.63
C VAL A 104 7.45 17.06 19.66
N ASP A 105 6.95 17.71 20.72
CA ASP A 105 5.52 17.99 20.87
C ASP A 105 4.99 18.91 19.77
N ILE A 106 5.74 19.97 19.45
CA ILE A 106 5.40 20.88 18.35
C ILE A 106 5.32 20.12 17.02
N LYS A 107 6.31 19.27 16.74
CA LYS A 107 6.39 18.51 15.48
C LYS A 107 5.29 17.45 15.40
N LEU A 108 5.03 16.70 16.47
CA LEU A 108 3.96 15.71 16.54
C LEU A 108 2.59 16.37 16.35
N LYS A 109 2.34 17.50 17.00
CA LYS A 109 1.09 18.25 16.83
C LYS A 109 0.89 18.75 15.40
N GLN A 110 1.92 19.36 14.81
CA GLN A 110 1.88 19.79 13.40
C GLN A 110 1.62 18.62 12.45
N TRP A 111 2.17 17.45 12.75
CA TRP A 111 1.99 16.25 11.95
C TRP A 111 0.58 15.66 12.08
N THR A 112 0.03 15.59 13.30
CA THR A 112 -1.36 15.15 13.56
C THR A 112 -2.38 16.05 12.91
N ASP A 113 -2.14 17.37 12.92
CA ASP A 113 -3.11 18.33 12.41
C ASP A 113 -3.18 18.34 10.88
N LYS A 114 -2.07 18.03 10.20
CA LYS A 114 -1.93 18.26 8.75
C LYS A 114 -1.83 17.00 7.89
N GLN A 115 -1.20 15.92 8.37
CA GLN A 115 -0.80 14.82 7.48
C GLN A 115 -1.16 13.43 7.99
N LEU A 116 -0.99 13.15 9.29
CA LEU A 116 -1.11 11.79 9.81
C LEU A 116 -2.52 11.17 9.59
N PRO A 117 -3.64 11.85 9.88
CA PRO A 117 -4.96 11.28 9.67
C PRO A 117 -5.23 10.95 8.19
N HIS A 118 -4.81 11.84 7.29
CA HIS A 118 -4.95 11.63 5.85
C HIS A 118 -4.16 10.41 5.38
N LYS A 119 -2.87 10.33 5.75
CA LYS A 119 -2.01 9.19 5.39
C LYS A 119 -2.55 7.87 5.96
N ALA A 120 -3.10 7.89 7.16
CA ALA A 120 -3.68 6.70 7.79
C ALA A 120 -4.92 6.21 7.03
N LEU A 121 -5.80 7.12 6.62
CA LEU A 121 -7.00 6.79 5.86
C LEU A 121 -6.65 6.32 4.43
N GLU A 122 -5.68 6.96 3.78
CA GLU A 122 -5.14 6.54 2.48
C GLU A 122 -4.58 5.11 2.54
N VAL A 123 -3.76 4.80 3.55
CA VAL A 123 -3.24 3.44 3.77
C VAL A 123 -4.38 2.44 3.98
N ALA A 124 -5.39 2.79 4.75
CA ALA A 124 -6.54 1.91 4.98
C ALA A 124 -7.31 1.63 3.68
N TRP A 125 -7.48 2.65 2.84
CA TRP A 125 -8.15 2.55 1.56
C TRP A 125 -7.36 1.71 0.55
N GLU A 126 -6.07 2.00 0.37
CA GLU A 126 -5.17 1.19 -0.47
C GLU A 126 -5.16 -0.28 -0.02
N THR A 127 -5.15 -0.52 1.30
CA THR A 127 -5.17 -1.89 1.83
C THR A 127 -6.46 -2.62 1.52
N LEU A 128 -7.62 -1.95 1.65
CA LEU A 128 -8.90 -2.53 1.26
C LEU A 128 -8.94 -2.85 -0.24
N GLN A 129 -8.44 -1.95 -1.09
CA GLN A 129 -8.35 -2.17 -2.52
C GLN A 129 -7.46 -3.38 -2.86
N GLU A 130 -6.29 -3.49 -2.24
CA GLU A 130 -5.37 -4.59 -2.48
C GLU A 130 -5.93 -5.95 -2.04
N GLU A 131 -6.56 -6.02 -0.86
CA GLU A 131 -7.21 -7.25 -0.41
C GLU A 131 -8.38 -7.62 -1.33
N PHE A 132 -9.21 -6.64 -1.72
CA PHE A 132 -10.28 -6.88 -2.68
C PHE A 132 -9.74 -7.37 -4.05
N ALA A 133 -8.69 -6.73 -4.57
CA ALA A 133 -8.04 -7.16 -5.80
C ALA A 133 -7.44 -8.56 -5.69
N ARG A 134 -6.87 -8.92 -4.52
CA ARG A 134 -6.33 -10.25 -4.25
C ARG A 134 -7.43 -11.32 -4.35
N PHE A 135 -8.58 -11.12 -3.72
CA PHE A 135 -9.71 -12.07 -3.81
C PHE A 135 -10.29 -12.15 -5.23
N MET A 136 -10.37 -11.02 -5.94
CA MET A 136 -10.86 -10.99 -7.32
C MET A 136 -9.91 -11.68 -8.31
N ALA A 137 -8.62 -11.75 -7.99
CA ALA A 137 -7.58 -12.39 -8.81
C ALA A 137 -7.22 -13.81 -8.32
N GLU A 138 -7.81 -14.29 -7.21
CA GLU A 138 -7.42 -15.57 -6.61
C GLU A 138 -7.82 -16.72 -7.53
N TYR A 139 -6.80 -17.42 -8.05
CA TYR A 139 -6.99 -18.46 -9.05
C TYR A 139 -7.40 -19.77 -8.36
N LYS A 140 -8.68 -20.17 -8.46
CA LYS A 140 -9.25 -21.35 -7.79
C LYS A 140 -9.00 -22.66 -8.57
N GLY A 141 -7.83 -22.82 -9.19
CA GLY A 141 -7.34 -24.08 -9.76
C GLY A 141 -7.36 -24.19 -11.30
N LYS A 142 -6.85 -25.30 -11.83
CA LYS A 142 -6.52 -25.54 -13.26
C LYS A 142 -7.66 -25.42 -14.28
N ASP A 143 -8.92 -25.33 -13.83
CA ASP A 143 -10.12 -25.30 -14.67
C ASP A 143 -10.86 -23.96 -14.61
N GLN A 144 -10.23 -22.89 -14.09
CA GLN A 144 -10.89 -21.59 -14.01
C GLN A 144 -11.02 -20.94 -15.39
N ASP A 145 -12.25 -20.53 -15.66
CA ASP A 145 -12.72 -19.94 -16.91
C ASP A 145 -12.25 -18.48 -17.01
N ASP A 146 -11.38 -18.18 -17.96
CA ASP A 146 -10.85 -16.83 -18.24
C ASP A 146 -11.91 -15.87 -18.80
N ILE A 147 -13.08 -16.41 -19.17
CA ILE A 147 -14.20 -15.66 -19.74
C ILE A 147 -14.77 -14.61 -18.77
N PHE A 148 -14.53 -14.75 -17.47
CA PHE A 148 -15.00 -13.80 -16.46
C PHE A 148 -13.99 -12.72 -16.08
N ASP A 149 -12.73 -12.81 -16.50
CA ASP A 149 -11.66 -11.92 -16.02
C ASP A 149 -11.95 -10.45 -16.34
N LYS A 150 -12.41 -10.16 -17.57
CA LYS A 150 -12.80 -8.80 -17.98
C LYS A 150 -13.96 -8.26 -17.16
N LEU A 151 -14.94 -9.10 -16.83
CA LEU A 151 -16.08 -8.71 -16.01
C LEU A 151 -15.63 -8.44 -14.57
N LYS A 152 -14.81 -9.32 -14.01
CA LYS A 152 -14.22 -9.17 -12.66
C LYS A 152 -13.42 -7.87 -12.55
N GLU A 153 -12.58 -7.56 -13.53
CA GLU A 153 -11.81 -6.32 -13.57
C GLU A 153 -12.70 -5.09 -13.69
N ALA A 154 -13.69 -5.10 -14.60
CA ALA A 154 -14.60 -3.97 -14.78
C ALA A 154 -15.46 -3.70 -13.53
N VAL A 155 -15.96 -4.76 -12.88
CA VAL A 155 -16.72 -4.65 -11.61
C VAL A 155 -15.83 -4.11 -10.50
N LYS A 156 -14.59 -4.61 -10.40
CA LYS A 156 -13.61 -4.13 -9.42
C LYS A 156 -13.34 -2.62 -9.59
N ASP A 157 -13.00 -2.19 -10.80
CA ASP A 157 -12.65 -0.81 -11.09
C ASP A 157 -13.82 0.15 -10.84
N GLU A 158 -15.03 -0.23 -11.25
CA GLU A 158 -16.22 0.59 -11.06
C GLU A 158 -16.63 0.66 -9.58
N SER A 159 -16.52 -0.44 -8.85
CA SER A 159 -16.82 -0.49 -7.40
C SER A 159 -15.86 0.38 -6.59
N ILE A 160 -14.57 0.38 -6.95
CA ILE A 160 -13.54 1.23 -6.34
C ILE A 160 -13.79 2.70 -6.65
N LYS A 161 -14.16 3.05 -7.89
CA LYS A 161 -14.47 4.44 -8.29
C LYS A 161 -15.68 5.00 -7.55
N ARG A 162 -16.71 4.19 -7.32
CA ARG A 162 -17.92 4.60 -6.59
C ARG A 162 -17.71 4.70 -5.08
N HIS A 163 -16.67 4.06 -4.55
CA HIS A 163 -16.43 4.03 -3.12
C HIS A 163 -16.02 5.40 -2.59
N LYS A 164 -16.69 5.81 -1.51
CA LYS A 164 -16.36 6.99 -0.72
C LYS A 164 -16.24 6.57 0.73
N TRP A 165 -15.09 6.86 1.33
CA TRP A 165 -14.87 6.63 2.75
C TRP A 165 -15.74 7.55 3.60
N ASN A 166 -16.04 7.16 4.83
CA ASN A 166 -16.84 7.98 5.75
C ASN A 166 -16.16 9.34 6.01
N GLU A 167 -16.86 10.44 5.74
CA GLU A 167 -16.36 11.81 5.88
C GLU A 167 -15.89 12.14 7.31
N THR A 168 -16.55 11.57 8.33
CA THR A 168 -16.21 11.81 9.75
C THR A 168 -14.99 11.01 10.23
N ALA A 169 -14.52 10.04 9.45
CA ALA A 169 -13.41 9.16 9.86
C ALA A 169 -12.11 9.93 10.08
N MET A 170 -11.85 10.95 9.25
CA MET A 170 -10.63 11.74 9.33
C MET A 170 -10.54 12.53 10.64
N ASP A 171 -11.63 13.16 11.06
CA ASP A 171 -11.69 13.94 12.30
C ASP A 171 -11.63 13.02 13.52
N SER A 172 -12.32 11.87 13.46
CA SER A 172 -12.22 10.83 14.50
C SER A 172 -10.78 10.34 14.68
N LEU A 173 -10.07 10.03 13.59
CA LEU A 173 -8.67 9.62 13.62
C LEU A 173 -7.78 10.72 14.19
N ARG A 174 -8.00 11.98 13.79
CA ARG A 174 -7.23 13.12 14.29
C ARG A 174 -7.30 13.23 15.81
N VAL A 175 -8.49 13.16 16.40
CA VAL A 175 -8.67 13.25 17.86
C VAL A 175 -7.97 12.10 18.57
N ILE A 176 -8.14 10.87 18.08
CA ILE A 176 -7.53 9.67 18.70
C ILE A 176 -6.00 9.73 18.62
N GLN A 177 -5.46 10.07 17.46
CA GLN A 177 -4.02 10.18 17.22
C GLN A 177 -3.40 11.31 18.06
N HIS A 178 -4.07 12.46 18.12
CA HIS A 178 -3.64 13.58 18.93
C HIS A 178 -3.57 13.20 20.42
N ASN A 179 -4.66 12.68 20.98
CA ASN A 179 -4.71 12.27 22.39
C ASN A 179 -3.66 11.20 22.72
N THR A 180 -3.46 10.23 21.82
CA THR A 180 -2.46 9.17 22.01
C THR A 180 -1.05 9.72 21.98
N LEU A 181 -0.77 10.65 21.06
CA LEU A 181 0.54 11.27 20.96
C LEU A 181 0.79 12.27 22.08
N GLU A 182 -0.20 12.82 22.78
CA GLU A 182 0.05 13.71 23.92
C GLU A 182 0.48 12.95 25.20
N ASP A 183 0.09 11.69 25.34
CA ASP A 183 0.45 10.85 26.49
C ASP A 183 1.97 10.60 26.54
N ARG A 184 2.59 10.79 27.70
CA ARG A 184 4.04 10.52 27.92
C ARG A 184 4.28 9.44 28.96
N SER A 185 3.22 8.85 29.50
CA SER A 185 3.26 8.00 30.68
C SER A 185 3.42 6.52 30.32
N ILE A 186 4.63 6.01 30.52
CA ILE A 186 4.93 4.58 30.40
C ILE A 186 4.69 3.95 31.76
N THR A 187 3.65 3.12 31.87
CA THR A 187 3.23 2.55 33.16
C THR A 187 4.12 1.39 33.60
N ASP A 188 4.50 0.53 32.65
CA ASP A 188 5.11 -0.76 32.95
C ASP A 188 6.42 -1.00 32.20
N LYS A 189 7.32 -1.75 32.84
CA LYS A 189 8.61 -2.14 32.25
C LYS A 189 8.48 -2.88 30.89
N PRO A 190 7.51 -3.78 30.67
CA PRO A 190 7.34 -4.41 29.36
C PRO A 190 7.04 -3.40 28.24
N GLN A 191 6.30 -2.33 28.52
CA GLN A 191 6.02 -1.29 27.53
C GLN A 191 7.28 -0.47 27.21
N TRP A 192 8.12 -0.22 28.22
CA TRP A 192 9.43 0.40 28.05
C TRP A 192 10.35 -0.45 27.18
N ASP A 193 10.45 -1.75 27.49
CA ASP A 193 11.29 -2.69 26.75
C ASP A 193 10.80 -2.85 25.30
N ALA A 194 9.48 -2.90 25.07
CA ALA A 194 8.88 -2.93 23.74
C ALA A 194 9.18 -1.66 22.92
N ALA A 195 9.14 -0.48 23.55
CA ALA A 195 9.48 0.78 22.90
C ALA A 195 10.96 0.86 22.52
N ILE A 196 11.86 0.34 23.37
CA ILE A 196 13.28 0.23 23.04
C ILE A 196 13.49 -0.72 21.88
N GLN A 197 12.84 -1.88 21.89
CA GLN A 197 12.93 -2.83 20.79
C GLN A 197 12.45 -2.20 19.48
N PHE A 198 11.31 -1.51 19.50
CA PHE A 198 10.78 -0.80 18.34
C PHE A 198 11.74 0.29 17.83
N MET A 199 12.33 1.07 18.74
CA MET A 199 13.34 2.08 18.41
C MET A 199 14.58 1.43 17.78
N GLU A 200 15.10 0.37 18.39
CA GLU A 200 16.28 -0.34 17.91
C GLU A 200 16.06 -0.94 16.52
N GLU A 201 14.96 -1.66 16.30
CA GLU A 201 14.59 -2.23 15.00
C GLU A 201 14.46 -1.13 13.92
N THR A 202 13.85 0.00 14.27
CA THR A 202 13.70 1.15 13.39
C THR A 202 15.06 1.73 12.98
N LEU A 203 15.92 1.98 13.95
CA LEU A 203 17.23 2.57 13.71
C LEU A 203 18.15 1.61 12.93
N GLN A 204 18.09 0.31 13.22
CA GLN A 204 18.82 -0.72 12.49
C GLN A 204 18.36 -0.82 11.03
N ALA A 205 17.04 -0.79 10.78
CA ALA A 205 16.49 -0.80 9.42
C ALA A 205 16.98 0.42 8.63
N ARG A 206 16.93 1.62 9.22
CA ARG A 206 17.42 2.85 8.58
C ARG A 206 18.93 2.86 8.35
N LEU A 207 19.70 2.27 9.27
CA LEU A 207 21.14 2.13 9.10
C LEU A 207 21.48 1.19 7.95
N LYS A 208 20.73 0.09 7.77
CA LYS A 208 20.87 -0.82 6.62
C LYS A 208 20.55 -0.13 5.29
N ASP A 209 19.45 0.62 5.23
CA ASP A 209 19.09 1.43 4.05
C ASP A 209 20.21 2.41 3.67
N SER A 210 20.81 3.08 4.67
CA SER A 210 21.93 4.01 4.45
C SER A 210 23.20 3.30 3.96
N GLY A 211 23.44 2.05 4.35
CA GLY A 211 24.59 1.25 3.93
C GLY A 211 24.52 0.81 2.47
N LEU A 212 23.32 0.56 1.93
CA LEU A 212 23.12 0.13 0.54
C LEU A 212 23.36 1.25 -0.49
N TYR A 213 23.27 2.53 -0.09
CA TYR A 213 23.59 3.69 -0.94
C TYR A 213 25.08 4.08 -0.92
N THR A 214 25.87 3.57 0.04
CA THR A 214 27.29 3.88 0.15
C THR A 214 28.27 3.20 -0.83
N PRO A 215 27.98 2.05 -1.50
CA PRO A 215 28.96 1.45 -2.42
C PRO A 215 29.10 2.22 -3.75
N THR A 216 28.15 3.09 -4.10
CA THR A 216 28.25 3.96 -5.29
C THR A 216 28.93 5.30 -4.97
N MET A 217 29.06 5.65 -3.69
CA MET A 217 29.73 6.85 -3.20
C MET A 217 31.17 6.59 -2.72
N THR A 218 31.72 5.40 -2.95
CA THR A 218 33.18 5.20 -3.06
C THR A 218 33.68 5.74 -4.39
N SER A 219 33.32 6.98 -4.71
CA SER A 219 33.99 7.73 -5.77
C SER A 219 35.45 7.93 -5.33
N PRO A 220 36.44 7.88 -6.24
CA PRO A 220 37.83 8.19 -5.95
C PRO A 220 38.02 9.48 -5.11
N LEU A 221 37.07 10.42 -5.22
CA LEU A 221 37.01 11.67 -4.46
C LEU A 221 36.67 11.51 -2.97
N PHE A 222 35.90 10.49 -2.56
CA PHE A 222 35.62 10.17 -1.16
C PHE A 222 36.85 9.56 -0.47
N CYS A 223 37.54 8.65 -1.18
CA CYS A 223 38.85 8.19 -0.76
C CYS A 223 39.86 9.34 -0.72
N HIS A 224 39.79 10.30 -1.65
CA HIS A 224 40.59 11.52 -1.64
C HIS A 224 40.26 12.43 -0.46
N MET A 225 39.00 12.58 -0.07
CA MET A 225 38.58 13.35 1.11
C MET A 225 39.15 12.72 2.39
N LEU A 226 39.01 11.40 2.56
CA LEU A 226 39.60 10.67 3.69
C LEU A 226 41.13 10.70 3.67
N TYR A 227 41.74 10.60 2.49
CA TYR A 227 43.18 10.69 2.28
C TYR A 227 43.73 12.11 2.55
N LEU A 228 43.01 13.17 2.18
CA LEU A 228 43.36 14.55 2.49
C LEU A 228 43.21 14.84 3.99
N LEU A 229 42.17 14.31 4.64
CA LEU A 229 42.03 14.33 6.11
C LEU A 229 43.19 13.59 6.79
N HIS A 230 43.64 12.48 6.22
CA HIS A 230 44.79 11.72 6.71
C HIS A 230 46.14 12.44 6.46
N LEU A 231 46.33 13.05 5.29
CA LEU A 231 47.52 13.85 4.96
C LEU A 231 47.64 15.12 5.81
N LEU A 232 46.52 15.80 6.08
CA LEU A 232 46.49 16.97 6.96
C LEU A 232 46.84 16.62 8.41
N SER A 233 46.59 15.37 8.84
CA SER A 233 47.03 14.87 10.15
C SER A 233 48.54 14.60 10.24
N GLY A 234 49.22 14.44 9.10
CA GLY A 234 50.66 14.14 9.03
C GLY A 234 51.58 15.34 8.73
N LEU A 235 51.04 16.51 8.37
CA LEU A 235 51.81 17.69 7.95
C LEU A 235 52.27 18.62 9.09
N TRP A 236 52.03 18.24 10.34
CA TRP A 236 52.38 19.07 11.51
C TRP A 236 53.01 18.18 12.59
N SER A 237 54.29 17.83 12.41
CA SER A 237 55.05 17.09 13.44
C SER A 237 55.45 17.94 14.64
N ASP A 238 55.34 19.27 14.54
CA ASP A 238 55.93 20.20 15.50
C ASP A 238 54.88 21.15 16.08
N MET A 239 53.84 20.64 16.76
CA MET A 239 53.11 21.36 17.80
C MET A 239 52.28 20.34 18.61
N SER A 240 52.68 20.10 19.85
CA SER A 240 52.17 19.08 20.76
C SER A 240 50.71 19.22 21.20
N ASP A 241 49.94 20.18 20.66
CA ASP A 241 48.57 20.46 21.11
C ASP A 241 47.49 20.26 20.02
N ILE A 242 47.84 19.87 18.78
CA ILE A 242 46.90 19.81 17.65
C ILE A 242 46.39 18.39 17.32
N GLN A 243 47.05 17.33 17.83
CA GLN A 243 46.62 15.94 17.60
C GLN A 243 45.26 15.60 18.25
N ILE A 244 44.83 16.38 19.24
CA ILE A 244 43.51 16.24 19.84
C ILE A 244 42.50 17.13 19.12
N PHE A 245 42.90 18.29 18.60
CA PHE A 245 41.96 19.34 18.18
C PHE A 245 41.22 19.04 16.87
N LEU A 246 41.82 18.31 15.93
CA LEU A 246 41.27 18.11 14.58
C LEU A 246 40.29 16.93 14.45
N PRO A 247 40.57 15.74 15.04
CA PRO A 247 39.56 14.70 15.20
C PRO A 247 38.42 15.18 16.10
N LEU A 248 38.74 15.97 17.14
CA LEU A 248 37.74 16.59 18.00
C LEU A 248 36.93 17.64 17.25
N LEU A 249 37.50 18.47 16.35
CA LEU A 249 36.73 19.41 15.52
C LEU A 249 35.81 18.70 14.52
N SER A 250 36.26 17.59 13.93
CA SER A 250 35.43 16.81 13.01
C SER A 250 34.34 16.04 13.75
N LEU A 251 34.62 15.47 14.93
CA LEU A 251 33.62 14.90 15.85
C LEU A 251 32.68 15.98 16.44
N LEU A 252 33.20 17.17 16.77
CA LEU A 252 32.43 18.31 17.27
C LEU A 252 31.48 18.83 16.18
N CYS A 253 31.94 18.93 14.93
CA CYS A 253 31.06 19.25 13.80
C CYS A 253 30.03 18.12 13.52
N LEU A 254 30.43 16.84 13.62
CA LEU A 254 29.53 15.68 13.46
C LEU A 254 28.54 15.50 14.63
N SER A 255 28.80 16.12 15.78
CA SER A 255 27.94 15.99 16.97
C SER A 255 26.96 17.16 17.13
N TYR A 256 27.19 18.31 16.49
CA TYR A 256 26.41 19.52 16.74
C TYR A 256 25.49 19.99 15.60
N TYR A 257 25.79 19.72 14.31
CA TYR A 257 25.03 20.34 13.20
C TYR A 257 24.67 19.39 12.04
N HIS A 258 23.36 19.28 11.80
CA HIS A 258 22.76 18.52 10.70
C HIS A 258 22.90 19.20 9.33
N TYR A 259 22.92 20.54 9.29
CA TYR A 259 23.12 21.34 8.09
C TYR A 259 24.44 22.12 8.18
N LEU A 260 25.29 22.01 7.16
CA LEU A 260 26.40 22.93 6.93
C LEU A 260 25.81 24.31 6.56
N CYS A 261 25.74 25.22 7.52
CA CYS A 261 25.24 26.58 7.27
C CYS A 261 26.27 27.40 6.47
N SER A 262 25.80 28.22 5.53
CA SER A 262 26.63 28.99 4.58
C SER A 262 27.65 29.92 5.22
N SER A 263 27.45 30.29 6.50
CA SER A 263 28.36 31.13 7.28
C SER A 263 29.55 30.36 7.87
N TYR A 264 29.51 29.02 7.97
CA TYR A 264 30.63 28.19 8.46
C TYR A 264 31.55 27.74 7.32
N LEU A 265 31.05 27.74 6.09
CA LEU A 265 31.78 27.53 4.85
C LEU A 265 32.86 28.60 4.56
N SER A 266 32.85 29.72 5.28
CA SER A 266 33.85 30.79 5.17
C SER A 266 35.06 30.61 6.10
N THR A 267 35.06 29.61 6.98
CA THR A 267 36.28 29.23 7.71
C THR A 267 37.29 28.69 6.70
N THR A 268 38.52 29.21 6.76
CA THR A 268 39.57 29.06 5.74
C THR A 268 39.85 27.61 5.33
N ALA A 269 39.58 26.63 6.19
CA ALA A 269 39.74 25.21 5.91
C ALA A 269 38.68 24.63 4.95
N LEU A 270 37.40 25.00 5.08
CA LEU A 270 36.34 24.49 4.19
C LEU A 270 36.30 25.26 2.85
N HIS A 271 36.76 26.50 2.85
CA HIS A 271 36.92 27.32 1.64
C HIS A 271 37.96 26.72 0.69
N VAL A 272 39.10 26.26 1.23
CA VAL A 272 40.13 25.52 0.46
C VAL A 272 39.59 24.20 -0.06
N PHE A 273 38.74 23.51 0.72
CA PHE A 273 38.09 22.28 0.31
C PHE A 273 37.06 22.49 -0.84
N CYS A 274 36.32 23.59 -0.80
CA CYS A 274 35.36 23.97 -1.86
C CYS A 274 36.03 24.48 -3.14
N LEU A 275 37.28 24.97 -3.06
CA LEU A 275 38.05 25.39 -4.25
C LEU A 275 38.46 24.19 -5.12
N TYR A 276 38.50 22.96 -4.58
CA TYR A 276 38.94 21.75 -5.30
C TYR A 276 37.79 20.86 -5.79
N ILE A 277 36.58 21.02 -5.24
CA ILE A 277 35.39 20.22 -5.59
C ILE A 277 34.34 21.16 -6.20
N SER A 278 34.05 20.99 -7.49
CA SER A 278 33.25 21.93 -8.28
C SER A 278 31.76 22.03 -7.90
N SER A 279 31.25 21.29 -6.91
CA SER A 279 29.85 21.42 -6.48
C SER A 279 29.63 21.40 -4.97
N LEU A 280 29.12 22.52 -4.45
CA LEU A 280 28.70 22.71 -3.06
C LEU A 280 27.52 21.81 -2.65
N THR A 281 26.71 21.39 -3.61
CA THR A 281 25.58 20.47 -3.40
C THR A 281 26.06 19.07 -3.03
N TRP A 282 27.09 18.56 -3.70
CA TRP A 282 27.63 17.23 -3.41
C TRP A 282 28.28 17.15 -2.02
N ILE A 283 28.93 18.23 -1.57
CA ILE A 283 29.47 18.32 -0.22
C ILE A 283 28.34 18.26 0.82
N LYS A 284 27.24 18.99 0.61
CA LYS A 284 26.08 18.97 1.50
C LYS A 284 25.43 17.58 1.53
N ASP A 285 25.18 16.98 0.37
CA ASP A 285 24.54 15.67 0.29
C ASP A 285 25.40 14.59 0.94
N THR A 286 26.72 14.60 0.69
CA THR A 286 27.66 13.67 1.31
C THR A 286 27.74 13.87 2.83
N TRP A 287 27.74 15.12 3.29
CA TRP A 287 27.71 15.45 4.72
C TRP A 287 26.44 14.96 5.41
N HIS A 288 25.27 15.20 4.79
CA HIS A 288 23.99 14.74 5.30
C HIS A 288 23.97 13.21 5.47
N GLN A 289 24.51 12.45 4.52
CA GLN A 289 24.56 10.99 4.62
C GLN A 289 25.53 10.51 5.72
N LEU A 290 26.71 11.12 5.84
CA LEU A 290 27.68 10.78 6.88
C LEU A 290 27.17 11.10 8.29
N TYR A 291 26.59 12.29 8.46
CA TYR A 291 25.97 12.71 9.72
C TYR A 291 24.83 11.77 10.11
N ARG A 292 23.93 11.46 9.17
CA ARG A 292 22.80 10.55 9.42
C ARG A 292 23.27 9.18 9.88
N ARG A 293 24.29 8.61 9.22
CA ARG A 293 24.88 7.33 9.62
C ARG A 293 25.47 7.37 11.04
N HIS A 294 26.29 8.39 11.33
CA HIS A 294 26.88 8.56 12.65
C HIS A 294 25.82 8.76 13.75
N PHE A 295 24.81 9.58 13.47
CA PHE A 295 23.67 9.80 14.35
C PHE A 295 22.93 8.50 14.68
N LEU A 296 22.58 7.70 13.67
CA LEU A 296 21.90 6.42 13.86
C LEU A 296 22.72 5.44 14.69
N GLN A 297 24.05 5.37 14.48
CA GLN A 297 24.95 4.54 15.28
C GLN A 297 25.01 5.00 16.75
N LYS A 298 25.09 6.31 16.98
CA LYS A 298 25.06 6.89 18.33
C LYS A 298 23.73 6.61 19.04
N ALA A 299 22.61 6.81 18.34
CA ALA A 299 21.27 6.53 18.86
C ALA A 299 21.09 5.04 19.22
N LEU A 300 21.60 4.12 18.39
CA LEU A 300 21.59 2.68 18.69
C LEU A 300 22.41 2.32 19.94
N HIS A 301 23.56 2.96 20.13
CA HIS A 301 24.32 2.78 21.37
C HIS A 301 23.52 3.29 22.58
N HIS A 302 22.86 4.44 22.44
CA HIS A 302 22.00 5.02 23.47
C HIS A 302 20.80 4.13 23.83
N CYS A 303 20.14 3.49 22.85
CA CYS A 303 19.08 2.50 23.10
C CYS A 303 19.52 1.39 24.07
N ASN A 304 20.74 0.87 23.88
CA ASN A 304 21.28 -0.19 24.73
C ASN A 304 21.48 0.26 26.18
N LEU A 305 21.90 1.51 26.40
CA LEU A 305 22.01 2.12 27.73
C LEU A 305 20.62 2.29 28.37
N CYS A 306 19.64 2.73 27.59
CA CYS A 306 18.27 2.96 28.05
C CYS A 306 17.50 1.69 28.44
N ARG A 307 17.97 0.47 28.12
CA ARG A 307 17.34 -0.79 28.59
C ARG A 307 17.27 -0.91 30.12
N ARG A 308 18.23 -0.33 30.83
CA ARG A 308 18.23 -0.26 32.30
C ARG A 308 17.59 1.04 32.82
N GLY A 309 17.15 1.89 31.91
CA GLY A 309 16.66 3.25 32.14
C GLY A 309 15.29 3.37 32.81
N PHE A 310 14.47 2.30 32.81
CA PHE A 310 13.09 2.37 33.31
C PHE A 310 13.00 2.82 34.78
N TYR A 311 13.94 2.39 35.62
CA TYR A 311 14.00 2.81 37.02
C TYR A 311 14.24 4.31 37.19
N TYR A 312 15.10 4.90 36.34
CA TYR A 312 15.37 6.33 36.34
C TYR A 312 14.19 7.12 35.78
N TYR A 313 13.49 6.58 34.79
CA TYR A 313 12.25 7.15 34.26
C TYR A 313 11.16 7.27 35.34
N GLN A 314 10.94 6.22 36.16
CA GLN A 314 9.97 6.26 37.27
C GLN A 314 10.28 7.33 38.31
N ARG A 315 11.55 7.73 38.43
CA ARG A 315 12.03 8.81 39.32
C ARG A 315 12.10 10.16 38.61
N GLN A 316 11.46 10.31 37.44
CA GLN A 316 11.45 11.52 36.63
C GLN A 316 12.87 12.02 36.24
N PHE A 317 13.82 11.10 36.09
CA PHE A 317 15.22 11.40 35.76
C PHE A 317 15.93 12.34 36.75
N VAL A 318 15.46 12.44 37.99
CA VAL A 318 16.14 13.23 39.03
C VAL A 318 17.54 12.64 39.26
N ASP A 319 18.57 13.50 39.14
CA ASP A 319 20.00 13.23 39.37
C ASP A 319 20.68 12.17 38.48
N SER A 320 20.13 11.86 37.29
CA SER A 320 20.70 10.84 36.39
C SER A 320 21.25 11.47 35.10
N GLU A 321 22.53 11.22 34.78
CA GLU A 321 23.14 11.62 33.49
C GLU A 321 22.54 10.87 32.27
N LEU A 322 21.72 9.84 32.51
CA LEU A 322 21.08 9.02 31.47
C LEU A 322 19.69 9.56 31.10
N GLU A 323 19.62 10.33 30.02
CA GLU A 323 18.37 10.88 29.48
C GLU A 323 17.76 9.96 28.40
N CYS A 324 16.66 9.27 28.70
CA CYS A 324 15.99 8.33 27.78
C CYS A 324 14.70 8.89 27.17
N ASN A 325 14.66 10.20 26.88
CA ASN A 325 13.49 10.86 26.27
C ASN A 325 13.14 10.33 24.89
N ASP A 326 14.13 9.84 24.14
CA ASP A 326 13.93 9.16 22.85
C ASP A 326 13.01 7.94 23.00
N VAL A 327 13.18 7.15 24.06
CA VAL A 327 12.34 5.96 24.31
C VAL A 327 10.88 6.36 24.50
N VAL A 328 10.63 7.49 25.19
CA VAL A 328 9.27 8.03 25.38
C VAL A 328 8.65 8.46 24.05
N LEU A 329 9.43 9.10 23.17
CA LEU A 329 8.99 9.43 21.81
C LEU A 329 8.61 8.17 21.02
N PHE A 330 9.48 7.16 20.99
CA PHE A 330 9.22 5.94 20.22
C PHE A 330 8.04 5.13 20.79
N TRP A 331 7.85 5.13 22.11
CA TRP A 331 6.65 4.57 22.75
C TRP A 331 5.37 5.28 22.30
N ARG A 332 5.37 6.63 22.29
CA ARG A 332 4.22 7.44 21.81
C ARG A 332 3.84 7.08 20.39
N ILE A 333 4.84 6.94 19.51
CA ILE A 333 4.64 6.61 18.11
C ILE A 333 4.14 5.17 17.96
N GLN A 334 4.76 4.21 18.63
CA GLN A 334 4.33 2.81 18.61
C GLN A 334 2.88 2.67 19.07
N ARG A 335 2.51 3.31 20.18
CA ARG A 335 1.14 3.30 20.69
C ARG A 335 0.16 3.98 19.73
N MET A 336 0.56 5.09 19.10
CA MET A 336 -0.24 5.74 18.07
C MET A 336 -0.49 4.82 16.87
N LEU A 337 0.51 4.08 16.40
CA LEU A 337 0.35 3.12 15.30
C LEU A 337 -0.64 2.02 15.67
N LEU A 338 -0.48 1.40 16.84
CA LEU A 338 -1.35 0.33 17.33
C LEU A 338 -2.81 0.78 17.47
N ILE A 339 -3.04 1.91 18.14
CA ILE A 339 -4.38 2.45 18.33
C ILE A 339 -5.00 2.86 16.99
N THR A 340 -4.24 3.51 16.12
CA THR A 340 -4.72 3.89 14.78
C THR A 340 -5.09 2.66 13.96
N ALA A 341 -4.26 1.63 13.93
CA ALA A 341 -4.53 0.39 13.20
C ALA A 341 -5.78 -0.30 13.72
N ASN A 342 -5.97 -0.37 15.05
CA ASN A 342 -7.19 -0.94 15.63
C ASN A 342 -8.44 -0.10 15.29
N THR A 343 -8.37 1.23 15.37
CA THR A 343 -9.49 2.10 14.96
C THR A 343 -9.82 1.93 13.48
N LEU A 344 -8.83 1.90 12.59
CA LEU A 344 -9.02 1.68 11.15
C LEU A 344 -9.61 0.30 10.89
N ARG A 345 -9.14 -0.74 11.56
CA ARG A 345 -9.70 -2.09 11.50
C ARG A 345 -11.19 -2.10 11.88
N GLN A 346 -11.57 -1.39 12.95
CA GLN A 346 -12.97 -1.26 13.34
C GLN A 346 -13.81 -0.57 12.26
N GLN A 347 -13.31 0.55 11.70
CA GLN A 347 -13.98 1.26 10.61
C GLN A 347 -14.14 0.37 9.36
N LEU A 348 -13.08 -0.35 8.99
CA LEU A 348 -13.07 -1.27 7.86
C LEU A 348 -14.11 -2.38 8.00
N ILE A 349 -14.03 -3.16 9.07
CA ILE A 349 -14.88 -4.34 9.26
C ILE A 349 -16.35 -3.95 9.46
N ASN A 350 -16.61 -2.91 10.24
CA ASN A 350 -17.99 -2.57 10.62
C ASN A 350 -18.71 -1.75 9.55
N THR A 351 -17.97 -1.02 8.70
CA THR A 351 -18.57 -0.05 7.77
C THR A 351 -18.06 -0.20 6.35
N GLU A 352 -16.75 -0.11 6.13
CA GLU A 352 -16.24 0.09 4.76
C GLU A 352 -16.27 -1.19 3.91
N VAL A 353 -16.06 -2.38 4.50
CA VAL A 353 -16.22 -3.66 3.77
C VAL A 353 -17.68 -3.85 3.34
N ARG A 354 -18.64 -3.54 4.22
CA ARG A 354 -20.07 -3.61 3.89
C ARG A 354 -20.48 -2.58 2.84
N ARG A 355 -19.89 -1.38 2.90
CA ARG A 355 -20.08 -0.33 1.88
C ARG A 355 -19.55 -0.80 0.52
N LEU A 356 -18.36 -1.39 0.48
CA LEU A 356 -17.80 -1.95 -0.74
C LEU A 356 -18.66 -3.09 -1.28
N GLU A 357 -19.14 -4.00 -0.43
CA GLU A 357 -20.07 -5.07 -0.82
C GLU A 357 -21.35 -4.52 -1.46
N LYS A 358 -21.93 -3.47 -0.87
CA LYS A 358 -23.09 -2.78 -1.45
C LYS A 358 -22.76 -2.19 -2.83
N ASN A 359 -21.61 -1.52 -2.97
CA ASN A 359 -21.19 -0.97 -4.26
C ASN A 359 -21.03 -2.06 -5.32
N VAL A 360 -20.42 -3.21 -4.97
CA VAL A 360 -20.26 -4.33 -5.89
C VAL A 360 -21.62 -4.86 -6.35
N LYS A 361 -22.59 -5.00 -5.43
CA LYS A 361 -23.96 -5.42 -5.77
C LYS A 361 -24.63 -4.47 -6.73
N GLU A 362 -24.59 -3.16 -6.46
CA GLU A 362 -25.16 -2.13 -7.35
C GLU A 362 -24.48 -2.12 -8.72
N VAL A 363 -23.15 -2.26 -8.79
CA VAL A 363 -22.41 -2.34 -10.06
C VAL A 363 -22.80 -3.58 -10.85
N LEU A 364 -22.96 -4.73 -10.20
CA LEU A 364 -23.41 -5.96 -10.84
C LEU A 364 -24.86 -5.86 -11.33
N GLU A 365 -25.74 -5.16 -10.61
CA GLU A 365 -27.11 -4.89 -11.07
C GLU A 365 -27.10 -4.01 -12.32
N ASP A 366 -26.37 -2.89 -12.30
CA ASP A 366 -26.23 -2.00 -13.46
C ASP A 366 -25.67 -2.73 -14.69
N PHE A 367 -24.67 -3.60 -14.50
CA PHE A 367 -24.06 -4.36 -15.59
C PHE A 367 -24.99 -5.47 -16.09
N GLY A 368 -25.88 -5.98 -15.23
CA GLY A 368 -26.86 -6.99 -15.59
C GLY A 368 -27.96 -6.44 -16.50
N GLU A 369 -28.37 -5.18 -16.30
CA GLU A 369 -29.36 -4.49 -17.12
C GLU A 369 -28.81 -4.06 -18.49
N ASP A 370 -27.51 -3.73 -18.57
CA ASP A 370 -26.86 -3.29 -19.81
C ASP A 370 -26.40 -4.47 -20.70
N ASN A 371 -27.20 -4.77 -21.72
CA ASN A 371 -26.88 -5.80 -22.70
C ASN A 371 -25.62 -5.50 -23.54
N GLU A 372 -25.33 -4.23 -23.85
CA GLU A 372 -24.14 -3.87 -24.63
C GLU A 372 -22.87 -4.14 -23.81
N ARG A 373 -22.87 -3.74 -22.53
CA ARG A 373 -21.78 -4.05 -21.61
C ARG A 373 -21.56 -5.54 -21.46
N LYS A 374 -22.63 -6.34 -21.29
CA LYS A 374 -22.48 -7.81 -21.22
C LYS A 374 -21.79 -8.36 -22.48
N VAL A 375 -22.14 -7.86 -23.67
CA VAL A 375 -21.54 -8.29 -24.94
C VAL A 375 -20.04 -7.95 -24.98
N HIS A 376 -19.64 -6.80 -24.45
CA HIS A 376 -18.23 -6.38 -24.42
C HIS A 376 -17.40 -7.09 -23.34
N LEU A 377 -18.00 -7.43 -22.20
CA LEU A 377 -17.32 -8.01 -21.05
C LEU A 377 -17.23 -9.54 -21.14
N ILE A 378 -18.31 -10.21 -21.56
CA ILE A 378 -18.38 -11.68 -21.70
C ILE A 378 -18.19 -12.04 -23.17
N THR A 379 -16.93 -12.31 -23.52
CA THR A 379 -16.48 -12.50 -24.91
C THR A 379 -15.81 -13.87 -25.09
N GLY A 380 -15.82 -14.37 -26.34
CA GLY A 380 -15.15 -15.63 -26.69
C GLY A 380 -15.94 -16.46 -27.70
N ARG A 381 -15.26 -17.37 -28.41
CA ARG A 381 -15.90 -18.25 -29.39
C ARG A 381 -16.96 -19.14 -28.74
N ARG A 382 -16.72 -19.60 -27.51
CA ARG A 382 -17.69 -20.36 -26.71
C ARG A 382 -18.99 -19.59 -26.50
N VAL A 383 -18.90 -18.33 -26.08
CA VAL A 383 -20.07 -17.48 -25.81
C VAL A 383 -20.87 -17.24 -27.09
N GLN A 384 -20.18 -16.92 -28.19
CA GLN A 384 -20.82 -16.71 -29.49
C GLN A 384 -21.55 -17.97 -29.97
N LEU A 385 -20.91 -19.13 -29.85
CA LEU A 385 -21.50 -20.40 -30.28
C LEU A 385 -22.76 -20.76 -29.47
N ALA A 386 -22.74 -20.55 -28.15
CA ALA A 386 -23.92 -20.76 -27.30
C ALA A 386 -25.07 -19.80 -27.64
N GLU A 387 -24.76 -18.54 -27.91
CA GLU A 387 -25.75 -17.52 -28.32
C GLU A 387 -26.38 -17.84 -29.67
N ASP A 388 -25.58 -18.25 -30.66
CA ASP A 388 -26.07 -18.62 -31.98
C ASP A 388 -26.93 -19.90 -31.91
N LEU A 389 -26.52 -20.88 -31.11
CA LEU A 389 -27.32 -22.07 -30.83
C LEU A 389 -28.69 -21.72 -30.23
N LYS A 390 -28.72 -20.84 -29.23
CA LYS A 390 -29.96 -20.38 -28.61
C LYS A 390 -30.87 -19.68 -29.62
N LYS A 391 -30.33 -18.75 -30.41
CA LYS A 391 -31.09 -18.04 -31.46
C LYS A 391 -31.68 -19.00 -32.49
N VAL A 392 -30.89 -19.96 -32.96
CA VAL A 392 -31.37 -20.95 -33.94
C VAL A 392 -32.49 -21.82 -33.34
N ARG A 393 -32.38 -22.23 -32.07
CA ARG A 393 -33.46 -22.96 -31.37
C ARG A 393 -34.73 -22.12 -31.25
N GLU A 394 -34.63 -20.86 -30.82
CA GLU A 394 -35.79 -19.97 -30.71
C GLU A 394 -36.48 -19.73 -32.05
N ILE A 395 -35.71 -19.58 -33.15
CA ILE A 395 -36.27 -19.41 -34.48
C ILE A 395 -36.98 -20.68 -34.94
N GLN A 396 -36.40 -21.86 -34.68
CA GLN A 396 -37.04 -23.14 -34.98
C GLN A 396 -38.36 -23.33 -34.23
N GLU A 397 -38.36 -23.11 -32.92
CA GLU A 397 -39.56 -23.24 -32.08
C GLU A 397 -40.69 -22.31 -32.56
N LYS A 398 -40.35 -21.06 -32.91
CA LYS A 398 -41.34 -20.11 -33.47
C LYS A 398 -41.84 -20.52 -34.85
N LEU A 399 -40.98 -21.07 -35.70
CA LEU A 399 -41.38 -21.58 -37.02
C LEU A 399 -42.29 -22.81 -36.89
N GLU A 400 -41.98 -23.72 -35.98
CA GLU A 400 -42.78 -24.91 -35.70
C GLU A 400 -44.16 -24.51 -35.14
N ALA A 401 -44.20 -23.62 -34.14
CA ALA A 401 -45.45 -23.09 -33.59
C ALA A 401 -46.29 -22.37 -34.65
N PHE A 402 -45.65 -21.60 -35.54
CA PHE A 402 -46.33 -20.95 -36.65
C PHE A 402 -46.93 -21.96 -37.64
N ILE A 403 -46.22 -23.05 -37.94
CA ILE A 403 -46.71 -24.11 -38.83
C ILE A 403 -47.86 -24.88 -38.18
N GLU A 404 -47.78 -25.14 -36.89
CA GLU A 404 -48.85 -25.78 -36.12
C GLU A 404 -50.13 -24.92 -36.14
N ALA A 405 -50.01 -23.61 -35.86
CA ALA A 405 -51.12 -22.68 -35.96
C ALA A 405 -51.74 -22.63 -37.38
N LEU A 406 -50.91 -22.67 -38.43
CA LEU A 406 -51.37 -22.74 -39.82
C LEU A 406 -52.08 -24.06 -40.17
N HIS A 407 -51.78 -25.15 -39.45
CA HIS A 407 -52.46 -26.43 -39.61
C HIS A 407 -53.79 -26.47 -38.83
N GLU A 408 -53.90 -25.75 -37.72
CA GLU A 408 -55.15 -25.61 -36.96
C GLU A 408 -56.17 -24.67 -37.63
N GLU A 409 -55.72 -23.71 -38.44
CA GLU A 409 -56.59 -22.80 -39.22
C GLU A 409 -57.15 -23.42 -40.53
N LYS A 410 -56.74 -24.64 -40.90
CA LYS A 410 -57.23 -25.39 -42.08
C LYS A 410 -58.21 -26.48 -41.69
#